data_AF-A0A9W8U4K5-F1
#
_entry.id   AF-A0A9W8U4K5-F1
#
_cell.length_a   1.000
_cell.length_b   1.000
_cell.length_c   1.000
_cell.angle_alpha   90.00
_cell.angle_beta   90.00
_cell.angle_gamma   90.00
#
_symmetry.space_group_name_H-M   'P 1'
#
loop_
_entity.id
_entity.type
_entity.pdbx_description
1 polymer ?
#
loop_
_entity_poly.entity_id
_entity_poly.type
_entity_poly.pdbx_seq_one_letter_code
_entity_poly.pdbx_strand_id
1 'polypeptide(L)'
;MTFGEDSRHQSDESGALKARKACINCRKQKMKCVIQGNNETCRRCRRAGLPCVFVPRANAAQLPSASEPLDLEFKNNVLSRLKIVEERLGLMGESSMSMDMFSGVQEQSPEAGDGPLWNAILQLQRCCSGLPSEIWQRDTVESLWSSTRGPPDMVDIAPHFFTVLCTAIAQLSIPSSEIGRPIEASVSREEWSFQTVLGIVLAGLLTEGNIRETGNWISVGYRLMLDYCPAHVDDTSREWRKLFSGIQIVDLEHSSIHLAYPVIPIEAPLATLRMSPLDQLYKLSRMMHTGLSHFTGRRLPTIWSCFEDSPFDNQNFTTSFTAIDGVLIRDWAKQLDDWLVEFNGKTPEPDQSSKLVLRQYVLHRLLVLSIYHPARSGNLWAQSITSHEQEELLLSARATLKLHQHDDSIWSNWDLIIITWAALIVLQGIQGGVGEMEDMTNIKLHLDILKQKNEPKPSLCDKLIARLEESLQEVSTPDFSYVQPAHPSVMDPSFDYTWQIFDQVNLQHIQFPG
;
A
#
# COMPACT_ATOMS: atom_id res chain seq x y z
N MET A 1 -73.80 -4.94 -38.08
CA MET A 1 -73.26 -3.87 -38.94
C MET A 1 -72.09 -3.24 -38.21
N THR A 2 -71.04 -2.92 -38.97
CA THR A 2 -69.73 -2.39 -38.59
C THR A 2 -69.74 -0.90 -38.20
N PHE A 3 -68.56 -0.43 -37.75
CA PHE A 3 -68.07 0.95 -37.50
C PHE A 3 -68.37 1.52 -36.10
N GLY A 4 -67.46 2.19 -35.40
CA GLY A 4 -66.12 2.71 -35.67
C GLY A 4 -65.64 3.50 -34.44
N GLU A 5 -64.36 3.85 -34.42
CA GLU A 5 -63.56 4.57 -33.40
C GLU A 5 -64.23 5.87 -32.85
N ASP A 6 -63.88 6.49 -31.71
CA ASP A 6 -62.53 6.82 -31.23
C ASP A 6 -62.54 7.42 -29.79
N SER A 7 -61.52 7.04 -29.02
CA SER A 7 -60.76 7.82 -28.01
C SER A 7 -61.45 8.66 -26.90
N ARG A 8 -61.23 8.28 -25.62
CA ARG A 8 -60.33 8.99 -24.66
C ARG A 8 -60.35 8.40 -23.23
N HIS A 9 -59.13 8.16 -22.73
CA HIS A 9 -58.65 8.21 -21.34
C HIS A 9 -59.23 7.27 -20.26
N GLN A 10 -58.53 6.15 -20.06
CA GLN A 10 -58.09 5.67 -18.74
C GLN A 10 -56.90 4.72 -18.95
N SER A 11 -55.73 5.03 -18.37
CA SER A 11 -54.61 4.10 -18.34
C SER A 11 -53.97 4.10 -16.94
N ASP A 12 -54.40 3.09 -16.19
CA ASP A 12 -53.60 2.22 -15.32
C ASP A 12 -52.48 2.83 -14.49
N GLU A 13 -52.88 3.26 -13.30
CA GLU A 13 -52.05 3.26 -12.11
C GLU A 13 -52.00 1.82 -11.55
N SER A 14 -51.11 0.99 -12.10
CA SER A 14 -50.71 -0.26 -11.44
C SER A 14 -49.21 -0.47 -11.59
N GLY A 15 -48.50 -0.23 -10.48
CA GLY A 15 -47.05 -0.30 -10.39
C GLY A 15 -46.53 -1.65 -10.88
N ALA A 16 -45.82 -1.60 -12.01
CA ALA A 16 -45.06 -2.73 -12.55
C ALA A 16 -43.96 -3.11 -11.55
N LEU A 17 -44.26 -4.07 -10.67
CA LEU A 17 -43.26 -4.82 -9.92
C LEU A 17 -42.34 -5.52 -10.93
N LYS A 18 -41.20 -4.88 -11.22
CA LYS A 18 -40.11 -5.38 -12.06
C LYS A 18 -39.94 -6.89 -11.86
N ALA A 19 -40.09 -7.67 -12.93
CA ALA A 19 -39.93 -9.13 -12.89
C ALA A 19 -38.59 -9.49 -12.22
N ARG A 20 -38.65 -10.04 -11.00
CA ARG A 20 -37.45 -10.43 -10.25
C ARG A 20 -36.73 -11.57 -10.99
N LYS A 21 -35.46 -11.34 -11.36
CA LYS A 21 -34.59 -12.32 -12.06
C LYS A 21 -34.42 -13.60 -11.22
N ALA A 22 -34.04 -14.72 -11.82
CA ALA A 22 -33.84 -16.01 -11.11
C ALA A 22 -32.76 -15.95 -10.00
N CYS A 23 -32.91 -16.71 -8.91
CA CYS A 23 -31.94 -16.82 -7.82
C CYS A 23 -30.69 -17.64 -8.21
N ILE A 24 -29.60 -17.55 -7.42
CA ILE A 24 -28.31 -18.24 -7.68
C ILE A 24 -28.50 -19.74 -7.90
N ASN A 25 -29.25 -20.43 -7.02
CA ASN A 25 -29.45 -21.88 -7.09
C ASN A 25 -30.18 -22.30 -8.37
N CYS A 26 -31.23 -21.57 -8.76
CA CYS A 26 -31.94 -21.83 -10.01
C CYS A 26 -31.10 -21.49 -11.25
N ARG A 27 -30.25 -20.46 -11.19
CA ARG A 27 -29.29 -20.15 -12.27
C ARG A 27 -28.23 -21.25 -12.44
N LYS A 28 -27.60 -21.69 -11.34
CA LYS A 28 -26.55 -22.73 -11.35
C LYS A 28 -27.07 -24.05 -11.95
N GLN A 29 -28.31 -24.39 -11.65
CA GLN A 29 -28.96 -25.59 -12.19
C GLN A 29 -29.63 -25.37 -13.56
N LYS A 30 -29.62 -24.14 -14.11
CA LYS A 30 -30.33 -23.73 -15.34
C LYS A 30 -31.83 -24.06 -15.34
N MET A 31 -32.48 -23.92 -14.18
CA MET A 31 -33.90 -24.25 -13.99
C MET A 31 -34.76 -22.99 -13.75
N LYS A 32 -36.06 -23.07 -14.06
CA LYS A 32 -37.00 -21.94 -13.89
C LYS A 32 -37.16 -21.57 -12.41
N CYS A 33 -36.90 -20.30 -12.08
CA CYS A 33 -37.10 -19.75 -10.75
C CYS A 33 -38.50 -19.14 -10.65
N VAL A 34 -39.38 -19.76 -9.84
CA VAL A 34 -40.77 -19.31 -9.66
C VAL A 34 -40.96 -18.83 -8.21
N ILE A 35 -41.30 -17.57 -8.06
CA ILE A 35 -41.67 -16.93 -6.79
C ILE A 35 -43.20 -16.85 -6.76
N GLN A 36 -43.84 -17.28 -5.66
CA GLN A 36 -45.29 -17.20 -5.49
C GLN A 36 -45.62 -16.12 -4.45
N GLY A 37 -46.37 -15.07 -4.86
CA GLY A 37 -46.80 -13.98 -3.99
C GLY A 37 -45.66 -13.09 -3.47
N ASN A 38 -45.88 -12.42 -2.34
CA ASN A 38 -44.90 -11.56 -1.63
C ASN A 38 -43.81 -12.34 -0.89
N ASN A 39 -43.52 -13.57 -1.30
CA ASN A 39 -42.51 -14.38 -0.65
C ASN A 39 -41.09 -14.01 -1.12
N GLU A 40 -40.13 -13.99 -0.20
CA GLU A 40 -38.71 -13.68 -0.49
C GLU A 40 -37.94 -14.87 -1.09
N THR A 41 -38.51 -16.09 -1.01
CA THR A 41 -37.88 -17.33 -1.46
C THR A 41 -38.62 -17.95 -2.64
N CYS A 42 -37.91 -18.52 -3.63
CA CYS A 42 -38.53 -19.28 -4.71
C CYS A 42 -39.05 -20.65 -4.22
N ARG A 43 -40.07 -21.20 -4.90
CA ARG A 43 -40.74 -22.46 -4.53
C ARG A 43 -39.76 -23.63 -4.36
N ARG A 44 -38.70 -23.67 -5.16
CA ARG A 44 -37.71 -24.76 -5.15
C ARG A 44 -36.77 -24.66 -3.95
N CYS A 45 -36.17 -23.49 -3.72
CA CYS A 45 -35.26 -23.30 -2.59
C CYS A 45 -35.99 -23.54 -1.26
N ARG A 46 -37.26 -23.12 -1.17
CA ARG A 46 -38.12 -23.41 -0.01
C ARG A 46 -38.30 -24.91 0.24
N ARG A 47 -38.65 -25.68 -0.79
CA ARG A 47 -38.87 -27.14 -0.65
C ARG A 47 -37.59 -27.90 -0.33
N ALA A 48 -36.45 -27.41 -0.80
CA ALA A 48 -35.16 -28.03 -0.56
C ALA A 48 -34.51 -27.58 0.77
N GLY A 49 -35.12 -26.67 1.52
CA GLY A 49 -34.52 -26.09 2.73
C GLY A 49 -33.23 -25.28 2.45
N LEU A 50 -33.06 -24.78 1.22
CA LEU A 50 -31.85 -24.07 0.79
C LEU A 50 -32.04 -22.55 0.82
N PRO A 51 -30.98 -21.77 1.11
CA PRO A 51 -31.04 -20.32 1.06
C PRO A 51 -31.31 -19.80 -0.36
N CYS A 52 -32.25 -18.87 -0.50
CA CYS A 52 -32.70 -18.35 -1.80
C CYS A 52 -32.15 -16.95 -2.08
N VAL A 53 -30.92 -16.86 -2.61
CA VAL A 53 -30.21 -15.57 -2.79
C VAL A 53 -30.35 -15.03 -4.22
N PHE A 54 -30.69 -13.74 -4.33
CA PHE A 54 -30.77 -13.01 -5.59
C PHE A 54 -29.63 -12.00 -5.68
N VAL A 55 -28.76 -12.14 -6.69
CA VAL A 55 -27.65 -11.20 -6.94
C VAL A 55 -27.84 -10.53 -8.31
N PRO A 56 -27.72 -9.19 -8.41
CA PRO A 56 -27.67 -8.45 -9.67
C PRO A 56 -26.51 -8.94 -10.56
N ARG A 57 -26.68 -8.91 -11.88
CA ARG A 57 -25.61 -9.27 -12.83
C ARG A 57 -24.72 -8.04 -13.06
N ALA A 58 -23.40 -8.19 -13.02
CA ALA A 58 -22.43 -7.11 -13.13
C ALA A 58 -22.38 -6.36 -14.49
N ASN A 59 -23.11 -6.81 -15.51
CA ASN A 59 -23.00 -6.25 -16.87
C ASN A 59 -24.31 -5.58 -17.33
N ALA A 60 -24.79 -4.60 -16.58
CA ALA A 60 -25.94 -3.78 -16.98
C ALA A 60 -25.61 -2.28 -16.88
N ALA A 61 -24.58 -1.87 -17.60
CA ALA A 61 -24.39 -0.50 -18.05
C ALA A 61 -23.87 -0.56 -19.49
N GLN A 62 -24.62 -0.01 -20.42
CA GLN A 62 -24.17 0.25 -21.79
C GLN A 62 -23.14 1.39 -21.71
N LEU A 63 -21.96 1.17 -22.30
CA LEU A 63 -20.92 2.18 -22.53
C LEU A 63 -21.35 3.13 -23.67
N PRO A 64 -21.13 4.44 -23.56
CA PRO A 64 -20.75 5.24 -24.72
C PRO A 64 -19.28 4.95 -25.04
N SER A 65 -19.03 4.60 -26.30
CA SER A 65 -17.71 4.39 -26.89
C SER A 65 -16.89 5.68 -26.87
N ALA A 66 -15.76 5.68 -26.17
CA ALA A 66 -14.70 6.66 -26.33
C ALA A 66 -13.42 5.94 -26.78
N SER A 67 -13.17 6.02 -28.07
CA SER A 67 -11.84 5.87 -28.65
C SER A 67 -11.11 7.20 -28.46
N GLU A 68 -10.07 7.25 -27.61
CA GLU A 68 -8.88 8.10 -27.80
C GLU A 68 -7.78 7.80 -26.74
N PRO A 69 -6.50 8.06 -27.04
CA PRO A 69 -5.35 7.44 -26.39
C PRO A 69 -4.90 8.23 -25.15
N LEU A 70 -5.36 7.80 -23.97
CA LEU A 70 -4.98 8.40 -22.70
C LEU A 70 -4.00 7.51 -21.94
N ASP A 71 -2.71 7.74 -22.17
CA ASP A 71 -1.66 7.31 -21.25
C ASP A 71 -0.46 8.28 -21.25
N LEU A 72 -0.19 8.92 -22.40
CA LEU A 72 0.84 9.96 -22.51
C LEU A 72 0.48 11.25 -21.77
N GLU A 73 -0.80 11.62 -21.74
CA GLU A 73 -1.28 12.84 -21.07
C GLU A 73 -1.24 12.70 -19.54
N PHE A 74 -1.35 11.48 -18.99
CA PHE A 74 -1.20 11.22 -17.57
C PHE A 74 0.27 11.28 -17.14
N LYS A 75 1.16 10.63 -17.90
CA LYS A 75 2.62 10.69 -17.67
C LYS A 75 3.13 12.12 -17.78
N ASN A 76 2.70 12.87 -18.80
CA ASN A 76 3.05 14.28 -18.97
C ASN A 76 2.45 15.16 -17.85
N ASN A 77 1.28 14.84 -17.32
CA ASN A 77 0.72 15.57 -16.17
C ASN A 77 1.43 15.27 -14.85
N VAL A 78 1.84 14.02 -14.60
CA VAL A 78 2.59 13.64 -13.40
C VAL A 78 4.00 14.23 -13.46
N LEU A 79 4.67 14.14 -14.61
CA LEU A 79 5.97 14.78 -14.83
C LEU A 79 5.87 16.31 -14.80
N SER A 80 4.78 16.91 -15.30
CA SER A 80 4.53 18.36 -15.18
C SER A 80 4.29 18.78 -13.73
N ARG A 81 3.61 17.95 -12.92
CA ARG A 81 3.41 18.21 -11.48
C ARG A 81 4.68 18.02 -10.67
N LEU A 82 5.48 17.00 -10.97
CA LEU A 82 6.82 16.83 -10.41
C LEU A 82 7.72 18.00 -10.81
N LYS A 83 7.68 18.43 -12.07
CA LYS A 83 8.42 19.60 -12.56
C LYS A 83 7.97 20.91 -11.92
N ILE A 84 6.67 21.11 -11.68
CA ILE A 84 6.13 22.28 -10.95
C ILE A 84 6.56 22.23 -9.48
N VAL A 85 6.65 21.04 -8.89
CA VAL A 85 7.18 20.83 -7.54
C VAL A 85 8.69 21.09 -7.52
N GLU A 86 9.45 20.64 -8.52
CA GLU A 86 10.89 20.89 -8.68
C GLU A 86 11.23 22.36 -8.97
N GLU A 87 10.43 23.05 -9.81
CA GLU A 87 10.53 24.49 -10.10
C GLU A 87 10.16 25.34 -8.88
N ARG A 88 9.20 24.90 -8.05
CA ARG A 88 8.83 25.59 -6.80
C ARG A 88 9.78 25.31 -5.65
N LEU A 89 10.52 24.20 -5.68
CA LEU A 89 11.54 23.80 -4.69
C LEU A 89 12.97 24.20 -5.10
N GLY A 90 13.16 24.84 -6.26
CA GLY A 90 14.44 25.42 -6.69
C GLY A 90 15.54 24.42 -7.08
N LEU A 91 15.19 23.22 -7.57
CA LEU A 91 16.12 22.09 -7.76
C LEU A 91 16.82 22.01 -9.14
N MET A 92 16.73 23.03 -9.99
CA MET A 92 17.39 23.02 -11.32
C MET A 92 18.75 23.73 -11.28
N GLY A 93 19.82 22.93 -11.09
CA GLY A 93 21.20 23.32 -11.41
C GLY A 93 21.49 23.19 -12.91
N GLU A 94 22.18 24.19 -13.45
CA GLU A 94 22.23 24.61 -14.86
C GLU A 94 22.77 23.61 -15.90
N SER A 95 22.14 23.59 -17.08
CA SER A 95 22.85 23.68 -18.38
C SER A 95 21.94 24.16 -19.53
N SER A 96 21.81 25.49 -19.62
CA SER A 96 21.84 26.34 -20.83
C SER A 96 20.97 26.01 -22.07
N MET A 97 19.93 26.81 -22.30
CA MET A 97 19.75 27.88 -23.33
C MET A 97 18.26 28.30 -23.27
N SER A 98 17.78 29.55 -23.20
CA SER A 98 18.24 30.90 -23.51
C SER A 98 17.36 31.90 -22.74
N MET A 99 17.94 33.00 -22.26
CA MET A 99 17.29 34.18 -21.67
C MET A 99 16.23 34.79 -22.61
N ASP A 100 15.07 35.16 -22.05
CA ASP A 100 14.64 36.57 -21.95
C ASP A 100 13.25 36.67 -21.31
N MET A 101 13.20 36.81 -19.99
CA MET A 101 12.23 37.67 -19.31
C MET A 101 12.63 37.80 -17.85
N PHE A 102 12.59 39.02 -17.33
CA PHE A 102 13.05 39.46 -16.00
C PHE A 102 14.51 39.89 -15.91
N SER A 103 14.80 41.00 -16.58
CA SER A 103 15.72 42.03 -16.07
C SER A 103 14.96 43.35 -15.97
N GLY A 104 14.99 43.96 -14.78
CA GLY A 104 14.30 45.21 -14.42
C GLY A 104 12.91 44.92 -13.82
N VAL A 105 12.53 45.36 -12.64
CA VAL A 105 12.90 46.56 -11.88
C VAL A 105 12.88 46.23 -10.38
N GLN A 106 13.85 46.79 -9.67
CA GLN A 106 13.90 46.89 -8.23
C GLN A 106 12.78 47.83 -7.77
N GLU A 107 11.68 47.29 -7.24
CA GLU A 107 10.66 48.06 -6.52
C GLU A 107 10.26 47.33 -5.23
N GLN A 108 10.24 48.11 -4.15
CA GLN A 108 9.89 47.71 -2.80
C GLN A 108 8.42 47.29 -2.71
N SER A 109 8.13 46.12 -2.10
CA SER A 109 6.91 45.62 -1.40
C SER A 109 5.51 46.14 -1.84
N PRO A 110 4.48 45.28 -1.99
CA PRO A 110 3.86 44.65 -0.81
C PRO A 110 3.41 43.18 -0.96
N GLU A 111 3.62 42.40 0.11
CA GLU A 111 2.81 41.25 0.58
C GLU A 111 2.35 40.23 -0.49
N ALA A 112 3.23 39.28 -0.81
CA ALA A 112 2.85 38.04 -1.49
C ALA A 112 2.18 37.11 -0.47
N GLY A 113 0.88 36.86 -0.68
CA GLY A 113 0.01 36.10 0.21
C GLY A 113 0.59 34.75 0.66
N ASP A 114 0.71 34.61 1.97
CA ASP A 114 1.07 33.38 2.65
C ASP A 114 -0.03 32.34 2.45
N GLY A 115 0.29 31.28 1.71
CA GLY A 115 -0.64 30.18 1.46
C GLY A 115 -1.10 29.46 2.74
N PRO A 116 -2.15 28.61 2.67
CA PRO A 116 -2.76 27.93 3.82
C PRO A 116 -1.75 27.13 4.67
N LEU A 117 -0.69 26.63 4.04
CA LEU A 117 0.42 25.95 4.69
C LEU A 117 1.16 26.86 5.69
N TRP A 118 1.50 28.08 5.30
CA TRP A 118 2.31 28.97 6.15
C TRP A 118 1.50 29.50 7.34
N ASN A 119 0.20 29.76 7.13
CA ASN A 119 -0.73 30.07 8.21
C ASN A 119 -0.83 28.93 9.24
N ALA A 120 -0.86 27.67 8.80
CA ALA A 120 -0.83 26.52 9.69
C ALA A 120 0.51 26.44 10.46
N ILE A 121 1.63 26.71 9.81
CA ILE A 121 2.97 26.76 10.43
C ILE A 121 3.05 27.86 11.50
N LEU A 122 2.53 29.06 11.24
CA LEU A 122 2.46 30.14 12.23
C LEU A 122 1.59 29.79 13.43
N GLN A 123 0.49 29.07 13.22
CA GLN A 123 -0.35 28.61 14.33
C GLN A 123 0.34 27.51 15.15
N LEU A 124 1.05 26.60 14.47
CA LEU A 124 1.88 25.59 15.13
C LEU A 124 3.00 26.23 15.95
N GLN A 125 3.61 27.30 15.46
CA GLN A 125 4.61 28.08 16.19
C GLN A 125 4.06 28.66 17.50
N ARG A 126 2.83 29.18 17.47
CA ARG A 126 2.16 29.69 18.69
C ARG A 126 1.86 28.57 19.69
N CYS A 127 1.45 27.40 19.19
CA CYS A 127 1.15 26.23 20.02
C CYS A 127 2.41 25.55 20.57
N CYS A 128 3.58 25.73 19.94
CA CYS A 128 4.83 25.04 20.26
C CYS A 128 5.96 26.04 20.61
N SER A 129 5.74 26.89 21.63
CA SER A 129 6.66 27.97 22.01
C SER A 129 8.01 27.54 22.60
N GLY A 130 8.22 26.23 22.83
CA GLY A 130 9.45 25.67 23.38
C GLY A 130 10.45 25.15 22.34
N LEU A 131 10.18 25.31 21.04
CA LEU A 131 11.03 24.77 19.97
C LEU A 131 11.96 25.85 19.38
N PRO A 132 13.13 25.45 18.82
CA PRO A 132 14.09 26.39 18.23
C PRO A 132 13.44 27.25 17.13
N SER A 133 13.89 28.50 16.94
CA SER A 133 13.32 29.41 15.92
C SER A 133 13.57 28.92 14.49
N GLU A 134 14.64 28.15 14.30
CA GLU A 134 15.19 27.70 13.02
C GLU A 134 14.21 26.74 12.32
N ILE A 135 13.44 25.96 13.07
CA ILE A 135 12.43 25.03 12.54
C ILE A 135 11.31 25.72 11.76
N TRP A 136 11.04 26.99 12.08
CA TRP A 136 9.94 27.77 11.50
C TRP A 136 10.40 28.54 10.25
N GLN A 137 11.62 28.33 9.78
CA GLN A 137 12.10 28.92 8.52
C GLN A 137 11.54 28.12 7.33
N ARG A 138 11.16 28.83 6.25
CA ARG A 138 10.50 28.22 5.10
C ARG A 138 11.37 27.16 4.44
N ASP A 139 12.63 27.50 4.18
CA ASP A 139 13.63 26.60 3.57
C ASP A 139 13.84 25.34 4.42
N THR A 140 13.80 25.49 5.75
CA THR A 140 13.93 24.39 6.69
C THR A 140 12.73 23.45 6.61
N VAL A 141 11.50 23.97 6.59
CA VAL A 141 10.28 23.17 6.47
C VAL A 141 10.22 22.44 5.12
N GLU A 142 10.56 23.12 4.02
CA GLU A 142 10.60 22.51 2.68
C GLU A 142 11.65 21.41 2.60
N SER A 143 12.83 21.64 3.19
CA SER A 143 13.90 20.64 3.23
C SER A 143 13.52 19.40 4.08
N LEU A 144 12.80 19.58 5.20
CA LEU A 144 12.34 18.49 6.06
C LEU A 144 11.23 17.64 5.41
N TRP A 145 10.47 18.21 4.48
CA TRP A 145 9.44 17.51 3.71
C TRP A 145 9.96 16.93 2.39
N SER A 146 11.14 17.32 1.93
CA SER A 146 11.76 16.71 0.77
C SER A 146 12.18 15.26 1.08
N SER A 147 11.78 14.32 0.21
CA SER A 147 11.89 12.86 0.41
C SER A 147 13.32 12.34 0.63
N THR A 148 14.34 13.13 0.30
CA THR A 148 15.72 12.89 0.70
C THR A 148 15.93 13.59 2.02
N ARG A 149 15.70 12.86 3.13
CA ARG A 149 15.94 13.33 4.51
C ARG A 149 17.19 14.20 4.55
N GLY A 150 16.96 15.51 4.65
CA GLY A 150 17.74 16.62 4.07
C GLY A 150 19.27 16.62 4.21
N PRO A 151 19.94 17.74 3.93
CA PRO A 151 21.36 17.87 4.23
C PRO A 151 21.65 17.52 5.70
N PRO A 152 22.88 17.08 6.03
CA PRO A 152 23.24 16.62 7.38
C PRO A 152 22.83 17.61 8.50
N ASP A 153 22.85 18.90 8.18
CA ASP A 153 22.47 20.01 9.05
C ASP A 153 21.00 19.96 9.52
N MET A 154 20.14 19.22 8.80
CA MET A 154 18.71 19.07 9.12
C MET A 154 18.44 17.93 10.11
N VAL A 155 19.42 17.05 10.35
CA VAL A 155 19.29 15.90 11.28
C VAL A 155 19.03 16.37 12.71
N ASP A 156 19.62 17.50 13.11
CA ASP A 156 19.43 18.08 14.45
C ASP A 156 18.05 18.75 14.63
N ILE A 157 17.47 19.26 13.53
CA ILE A 157 16.17 19.94 13.55
C ILE A 157 15.01 18.94 13.41
N ALA A 158 15.22 17.83 12.73
CA ALA A 158 14.18 16.86 12.41
C ALA A 158 13.42 16.27 13.62
N PRO A 159 14.04 15.96 14.78
CA PRO A 159 13.29 15.52 15.97
C PRO A 159 12.32 16.59 16.51
N HIS A 160 12.70 17.87 16.41
CA HIS A 160 11.84 18.98 16.79
C HIS A 160 10.66 19.09 15.82
N PHE A 161 10.90 18.89 14.52
CA PHE A 161 9.87 18.92 13.48
C PHE A 161 8.88 17.79 13.63
N PHE A 162 9.40 16.60 13.93
CA PHE A 162 8.59 15.45 14.27
C PHE A 162 7.70 15.72 15.50
N THR A 163 8.20 16.44 16.50
CA THR A 163 7.41 16.86 17.67
C THR A 163 6.27 17.84 17.30
N VAL A 164 6.54 18.81 16.42
CA VAL A 164 5.51 19.71 15.88
C VAL A 164 4.44 18.91 15.16
N LEU A 165 4.83 17.99 14.27
CA LEU A 165 3.93 17.16 13.50
C LEU A 165 3.02 16.31 14.39
N CYS A 166 3.60 15.63 15.40
CA CYS A 166 2.84 14.88 16.40
C CYS A 166 1.82 15.75 17.12
N THR A 167 2.22 16.96 17.52
CA THR A 167 1.35 17.91 18.22
C THR A 167 0.22 18.38 17.31
N ALA A 168 0.51 18.69 16.05
CA ALA A 168 -0.48 19.08 15.05
C ALA A 168 -1.54 17.99 14.87
N ILE A 169 -1.13 16.74 14.67
CA ILE A 169 -2.05 15.63 14.44
C ILE A 169 -2.88 15.33 15.71
N ALA A 170 -2.27 15.42 16.89
CA ALA A 170 -3.00 15.27 18.16
C ALA A 170 -4.09 16.34 18.30
N GLN A 171 -3.81 17.58 17.89
CA GLN A 171 -4.77 18.69 17.92
C GLN A 171 -5.95 18.48 16.96
N LEU A 172 -5.76 17.82 15.82
CA LEU A 172 -6.85 17.43 14.91
C LEU A 172 -7.85 16.46 15.56
N SER A 173 -7.41 15.71 16.57
CA SER A 173 -8.27 14.78 17.32
C SER A 173 -9.09 15.47 18.41
N ILE A 174 -8.79 16.74 18.74
CA ILE A 174 -9.47 17.50 19.78
C ILE A 174 -10.61 18.33 19.16
N PRO A 175 -11.87 18.11 19.57
CA PRO A 175 -12.98 18.92 19.08
C PRO A 175 -12.74 20.40 19.36
N SER A 176 -12.95 21.24 18.35
CA SER A 176 -12.80 22.70 18.46
C SER A 176 -11.37 23.23 18.67
N SER A 177 -10.34 22.41 18.47
CA SER A 177 -8.96 22.91 18.41
C SER A 177 -8.81 23.99 17.34
N GLU A 178 -7.95 24.98 17.60
CA GLU A 178 -7.61 26.04 16.66
C GLU A 178 -6.94 25.48 15.39
N ILE A 179 -6.14 24.42 15.51
CA ILE A 179 -5.51 23.73 14.38
C ILE A 179 -6.54 22.87 13.62
N GLY A 180 -7.52 22.31 14.32
CA GLY A 180 -8.59 21.49 13.72
C GLY A 180 -9.69 22.28 13.01
N ARG A 181 -9.55 23.60 12.89
CA ARG A 181 -10.50 24.48 12.20
C ARG A 181 -9.80 25.19 11.03
N PRO A 182 -10.53 25.48 9.93
CA PRO A 182 -10.01 26.31 8.86
C PRO A 182 -9.63 27.70 9.42
N ILE A 183 -8.41 28.13 9.14
CA ILE A 183 -7.80 29.33 9.76
C ILE A 183 -8.37 30.64 9.18
N GLU A 184 -8.93 30.63 7.96
CA GLU A 184 -9.35 31.85 7.26
C GLU A 184 -10.71 31.72 6.55
N ALA A 185 -11.38 32.86 6.32
CA ALA A 185 -12.59 32.95 5.49
C ALA A 185 -12.31 32.82 3.98
N SER A 186 -11.05 32.85 3.56
CA SER A 186 -10.55 32.80 2.17
C SER A 186 -10.34 31.37 1.66
N VAL A 187 -10.01 30.41 2.54
CA VAL A 187 -9.68 29.03 2.18
C VAL A 187 -10.92 28.16 2.30
N SER A 188 -11.26 27.39 1.26
CA SER A 188 -12.37 26.45 1.34
C SER A 188 -12.08 25.36 2.37
N ARG A 189 -13.11 24.90 3.09
CA ARG A 189 -12.95 23.81 4.06
C ARG A 189 -12.41 22.52 3.42
N GLU A 190 -12.75 22.33 2.15
CA GLU A 190 -12.30 21.21 1.32
C GLU A 190 -10.79 21.30 1.08
N GLU A 191 -10.26 22.45 0.67
CA GLU A 191 -8.83 22.65 0.45
C GLU A 191 -8.02 22.46 1.74
N TRP A 192 -8.49 23.04 2.85
CA TRP A 192 -7.85 22.85 4.15
C TRP A 192 -7.79 21.37 4.54
N SER A 193 -8.90 20.64 4.38
CA SER A 193 -8.95 19.21 4.71
C SER A 193 -8.07 18.39 3.77
N PHE A 194 -8.08 18.68 2.48
CA PHE A 194 -7.23 18.01 1.49
C PHE A 194 -5.75 18.10 1.87
N GLN A 195 -5.25 19.31 2.16
CA GLN A 195 -3.87 19.52 2.56
C GLN A 195 -3.55 18.86 3.92
N THR A 196 -4.49 18.89 4.86
CA THR A 196 -4.33 18.24 6.17
C THR A 196 -4.20 16.73 6.03
N VAL A 197 -5.07 16.11 5.22
CA VAL A 197 -5.03 14.68 4.96
C VAL A 197 -3.78 14.29 4.17
N LEU A 198 -3.36 15.10 3.20
CA LEU A 198 -2.08 14.90 2.50
C LEU A 198 -0.90 14.94 3.48
N GLY A 199 -0.88 15.90 4.40
CA GLY A 199 0.13 15.97 5.46
C GLY A 199 0.14 14.72 6.35
N ILE A 200 -1.03 14.17 6.69
CA ILE A 200 -1.14 12.91 7.45
C ILE A 200 -0.61 11.72 6.64
N VAL A 201 -0.89 11.65 5.33
CA VAL A 201 -0.36 10.58 4.46
C VAL A 201 1.16 10.65 4.39
N LEU A 202 1.73 11.85 4.18
CA LEU A 202 3.18 12.06 4.17
C LEU A 202 3.81 11.71 5.52
N ALA A 203 3.18 12.14 6.63
CA ALA A 203 3.61 11.77 7.97
C ALA A 203 3.65 10.24 8.12
N GLY A 204 2.56 9.55 7.75
CA GLY A 204 2.48 8.10 7.82
C GLY A 204 3.54 7.39 7.00
N LEU A 205 3.79 7.82 5.76
CA LEU A 205 4.87 7.27 4.91
C LEU A 205 6.26 7.42 5.54
N LEU A 206 6.52 8.55 6.20
CA LEU A 206 7.81 8.81 6.85
C LEU A 206 7.99 8.05 8.17
N THR A 207 6.89 7.69 8.83
CA THR A 207 6.89 7.12 10.19
C THR A 207 6.49 5.65 10.24
N GLU A 208 6.16 5.07 9.09
CA GLU A 208 5.69 3.70 8.98
C GLU A 208 6.70 2.71 9.59
N GLY A 209 6.19 1.74 10.33
CA GLY A 209 6.99 0.81 11.15
C GLY A 209 7.64 1.47 12.36
N ASN A 210 8.16 2.69 12.25
CA ASN A 210 8.91 3.35 13.32
C ASN A 210 8.04 3.83 14.50
N ILE A 211 6.82 4.30 14.21
CA ILE A 211 5.90 4.88 15.20
C ILE A 211 4.58 4.09 15.25
N ARG A 212 4.23 3.64 16.46
CA ARG A 212 3.06 2.80 16.72
C ARG A 212 1.74 3.55 16.53
N GLU A 213 1.75 4.85 16.77
CA GLU A 213 0.57 5.72 16.66
C GLU A 213 0.18 6.03 15.21
N THR A 214 0.96 5.58 14.22
CA THR A 214 0.68 5.82 12.78
C THR A 214 -0.73 5.38 12.40
N GLY A 215 -1.22 4.24 12.88
CA GLY A 215 -2.61 3.80 12.66
C GLY A 215 -3.68 4.76 13.20
N ASN A 216 -3.40 5.48 14.31
CA ASN A 216 -4.29 6.52 14.83
C ASN A 216 -4.33 7.73 13.88
N TRP A 217 -3.19 8.12 13.33
CA TRP A 217 -3.09 9.25 12.40
C TRP A 217 -3.86 8.97 11.11
N ILE A 218 -3.72 7.75 10.57
CA ILE A 218 -4.50 7.25 9.43
C ILE A 218 -6.00 7.35 9.71
N SER A 219 -6.44 6.95 10.91
CA SER A 219 -7.84 7.05 11.33
C SER A 219 -8.35 8.50 11.33
N VAL A 220 -7.53 9.45 11.80
CA VAL A 220 -7.84 10.88 11.78
C VAL A 220 -7.95 11.40 10.34
N GLY A 221 -6.98 11.06 9.48
CA GLY A 221 -7.00 11.44 8.07
C GLY A 221 -8.24 10.91 7.33
N TYR A 222 -8.61 9.67 7.60
CA TYR A 222 -9.82 9.08 7.03
C TYR A 222 -11.09 9.78 7.49
N ARG A 223 -11.18 10.14 8.77
CA ARG A 223 -12.32 10.88 9.30
C ARG A 223 -12.47 12.24 8.63
N LEU A 224 -11.38 12.99 8.52
CA LEU A 224 -11.35 14.29 7.83
C LEU A 224 -11.76 14.14 6.35
N MET A 225 -11.35 13.06 5.69
CA MET A 225 -11.77 12.78 4.33
C MET A 225 -13.28 12.55 4.23
N LEU A 226 -13.89 11.80 5.15
CA LEU A 226 -15.33 11.58 5.15
C LEU A 226 -16.14 12.86 5.44
N ASP A 227 -15.60 13.76 6.27
CA ASP A 227 -16.28 14.99 6.68
C ASP A 227 -16.23 16.11 5.63
N TYR A 228 -15.16 16.16 4.84
CA TYR A 228 -14.87 17.29 3.95
C TYR A 228 -14.71 16.91 2.47
N CYS A 229 -14.79 15.63 2.10
CA CYS A 229 -14.79 15.25 0.69
C CYS A 229 -15.99 15.91 -0.03
N PRO A 230 -15.78 16.56 -1.19
CA PRO A 230 -16.86 17.15 -1.96
C PRO A 230 -17.94 16.12 -2.32
N ALA A 231 -19.20 16.54 -2.26
CA ALA A 231 -20.34 15.69 -2.62
C ALA A 231 -20.54 15.56 -4.13
N HIS A 232 -20.00 16.51 -4.90
CA HIS A 232 -20.15 16.61 -6.35
C HIS A 232 -18.96 15.95 -7.04
N VAL A 233 -19.20 15.22 -8.12
CA VAL A 233 -18.11 14.70 -8.96
C VAL A 233 -17.67 15.81 -9.91
N ASP A 234 -16.46 16.31 -9.70
CA ASP A 234 -15.78 17.34 -10.48
C ASP A 234 -14.32 16.91 -10.78
N ASP A 235 -13.53 17.80 -11.38
CA ASP A 235 -12.12 17.52 -11.66
C ASP A 235 -11.29 17.32 -10.37
N THR A 236 -11.64 17.99 -9.26
CA THR A 236 -10.96 17.83 -7.97
C THR A 236 -11.22 16.47 -7.33
N SER A 237 -12.35 15.84 -7.64
CA SER A 237 -12.70 14.48 -7.18
C SER A 237 -11.66 13.42 -7.58
N ARG A 238 -10.91 13.66 -8.66
CA ARG A 238 -9.80 12.77 -9.05
C ARG A 238 -8.64 12.84 -8.06
N GLU A 239 -8.34 14.01 -7.53
CA GLU A 239 -7.27 14.18 -6.55
C GLU A 239 -7.68 13.62 -5.19
N TRP A 240 -8.94 13.79 -4.78
CA TRP A 240 -9.50 13.13 -3.59
C TRP A 240 -9.46 11.60 -3.70
N ARG A 241 -9.73 11.03 -4.88
CA ARG A 241 -9.58 9.58 -5.14
C ARG A 241 -8.15 9.10 -4.93
N LYS A 242 -7.17 9.84 -5.45
CA LYS A 242 -5.74 9.53 -5.26
C LYS A 242 -5.36 9.63 -3.78
N LEU A 243 -5.85 10.65 -3.09
CA LEU A 243 -5.60 10.83 -1.67
C LEU A 243 -6.20 9.70 -0.83
N PHE A 244 -7.41 9.24 -1.15
CA PHE A 244 -8.01 8.05 -0.55
C PHE A 244 -7.20 6.77 -0.83
N SER A 245 -6.71 6.61 -2.06
CA SER A 245 -5.82 5.50 -2.39
C SER A 245 -4.53 5.55 -1.58
N GLY A 246 -3.93 6.74 -1.41
CA GLY A 246 -2.72 6.94 -0.63
C GLY A 246 -2.90 6.55 0.84
N ILE A 247 -3.98 7.03 1.48
CA ILE A 247 -4.25 6.67 2.88
C ILE A 247 -4.53 5.18 3.06
N GLN A 248 -5.19 4.54 2.07
CA GLN A 248 -5.45 3.10 2.09
C GLN A 248 -4.16 2.28 1.93
N ILE A 249 -3.22 2.73 1.08
CA ILE A 249 -1.92 2.06 0.91
C ILE A 249 -1.12 2.12 2.21
N VAL A 250 -0.95 3.31 2.80
CA VAL A 250 -0.21 3.48 4.07
C VAL A 250 -0.83 2.64 5.19
N ASP A 251 -2.17 2.54 5.24
CA ASP A 251 -2.87 1.68 6.21
C ASP A 251 -2.58 0.20 6.01
N LEU A 252 -2.58 -0.26 4.76
CA LEU A 252 -2.31 -1.66 4.43
C LEU A 252 -0.85 -2.03 4.69
N GLU A 253 0.09 -1.18 4.29
CA GLU A 253 1.52 -1.36 4.53
C GLU A 253 1.79 -1.40 6.05
N HIS A 254 1.30 -0.41 6.80
CA HIS A 254 1.46 -0.35 8.26
C HIS A 254 0.84 -1.57 8.94
N SER A 255 -0.39 -1.91 8.56
CA SER A 255 -1.12 -3.06 9.08
C SER A 255 -0.44 -4.38 8.78
N SER A 256 0.22 -4.52 7.62
CA SER A 256 0.89 -5.75 7.21
C SER A 256 2.12 -6.07 8.07
N ILE A 257 2.91 -5.05 8.42
CA ILE A 257 4.12 -5.19 9.24
C ILE A 257 3.77 -5.68 10.65
N HIS A 258 2.67 -5.16 11.21
CA HIS A 258 2.20 -5.49 12.56
C HIS A 258 1.12 -6.59 12.59
N LEU A 259 0.71 -7.12 11.43
CA LEU A 259 -0.44 -8.02 11.27
C LEU A 259 -1.70 -7.52 12.01
N ALA A 260 -1.97 -6.21 11.89
CA ALA A 260 -3.09 -5.51 12.49
C ALA A 260 -4.24 -5.34 11.48
N TYR A 261 -5.46 -5.09 11.98
CA TYR A 261 -6.61 -4.89 11.11
C TYR A 261 -6.54 -3.54 10.39
N PRO A 262 -6.60 -3.49 9.04
CA PRO A 262 -6.64 -2.23 8.30
C PRO A 262 -7.85 -1.40 8.69
N VAL A 263 -7.64 -0.14 9.03
CA VAL A 263 -8.71 0.78 9.45
C VAL A 263 -9.55 1.23 8.25
N ILE A 264 -8.93 1.41 7.09
CA ILE A 264 -9.56 1.92 5.89
C ILE A 264 -10.33 0.78 5.19
N PRO A 265 -11.62 0.96 4.86
CA PRO A 265 -12.38 -0.09 4.21
C PRO A 265 -11.88 -0.38 2.79
N ILE A 266 -12.04 -1.62 2.33
CA ILE A 266 -11.72 -2.07 0.96
C ILE A 266 -12.35 -1.14 -0.08
N GLU A 267 -13.65 -0.90 0.06
CA GLU A 267 -14.42 -0.06 -0.83
C GLU A 267 -14.68 1.31 -0.18
N ALA A 268 -14.41 2.37 -0.93
CA ALA A 268 -14.71 3.71 -0.48
C ALA A 268 -16.24 3.87 -0.28
N PRO A 269 -16.69 4.39 0.89
CA PRO A 269 -18.11 4.55 1.17
C PRO A 269 -18.75 5.64 0.31
N LEU A 270 -17.97 6.65 -0.09
CA LEU A 270 -18.41 7.75 -0.95
C LEU A 270 -18.17 7.39 -2.43
N ALA A 271 -19.17 7.61 -3.28
CA ALA A 271 -19.06 7.32 -4.70
C ALA A 271 -17.97 8.15 -5.40
N THR A 272 -17.74 9.37 -4.93
CA THR A 272 -16.69 10.29 -5.41
C THR A 272 -15.28 9.74 -5.22
N LEU A 273 -15.07 8.89 -4.20
CA LEU A 273 -13.80 8.28 -3.82
C LEU A 273 -13.56 6.90 -4.45
N ARG A 274 -14.52 6.34 -5.19
CA ARG A 274 -14.39 4.99 -5.74
C ARG A 274 -13.36 4.94 -6.86
N MET A 275 -12.38 4.05 -6.70
CA MET A 275 -11.36 3.76 -7.69
C MET A 275 -11.89 2.84 -8.80
N SER A 276 -11.29 2.96 -9.99
CA SER A 276 -11.60 2.06 -11.10
C SER A 276 -11.16 0.63 -10.76
N PRO A 277 -11.99 -0.40 -11.02
CA PRO A 277 -11.57 -1.80 -10.87
C PRO A 277 -10.42 -2.21 -11.80
N LEU A 278 -10.11 -1.40 -12.81
CA LEU A 278 -9.00 -1.62 -13.75
C LEU A 278 -7.67 -1.04 -13.22
N ASP A 279 -7.74 -0.20 -12.19
CA ASP A 279 -6.57 0.42 -11.56
C ASP A 279 -5.70 -0.65 -10.87
N GLN A 280 -4.41 -0.66 -11.16
CA GLN A 280 -3.48 -1.70 -10.72
C GLN A 280 -3.19 -1.62 -9.22
N LEU A 281 -3.03 -0.41 -8.69
CA LEU A 281 -2.78 -0.19 -7.26
C LEU A 281 -4.03 -0.52 -6.44
N TYR A 282 -5.22 -0.20 -6.96
CA TYR A 282 -6.47 -0.60 -6.33
C TYR A 282 -6.64 -2.12 -6.31
N LYS A 283 -6.31 -2.82 -7.40
CA LYS A 283 -6.31 -4.29 -7.41
C LYS A 283 -5.39 -4.86 -6.34
N LEU A 284 -4.15 -4.37 -6.27
CA LEU A 284 -3.17 -4.78 -5.26
C LEU A 284 -3.68 -4.53 -3.84
N SER A 285 -4.20 -3.33 -3.59
CA SER A 285 -4.76 -2.93 -2.29
C SER A 285 -5.91 -3.86 -1.85
N ARG A 286 -6.78 -4.26 -2.78
CA ARG A 286 -7.88 -5.20 -2.49
C ARG A 286 -7.38 -6.61 -2.16
N MET A 287 -6.38 -7.11 -2.88
CA MET A 287 -5.75 -8.41 -2.60
C MET A 287 -5.14 -8.40 -1.19
N MET A 288 -4.35 -7.37 -0.90
CA MET A 288 -3.75 -7.13 0.41
C MET A 288 -4.78 -7.07 1.53
N HIS A 289 -5.81 -6.25 1.38
CA HIS A 289 -6.85 -6.08 2.41
C HIS A 289 -7.57 -7.39 2.71
N THR A 290 -7.95 -8.13 1.66
CA THR A 290 -8.64 -9.42 1.79
C THR A 290 -7.76 -10.46 2.48
N GLY A 291 -6.50 -10.57 2.05
CA GLY A 291 -5.52 -11.49 2.62
C GLY A 291 -5.22 -11.18 4.08
N LEU A 292 -4.82 -9.95 4.37
CA LEU A 292 -4.47 -9.50 5.73
C LEU A 292 -5.64 -9.69 6.70
N SER A 293 -6.85 -9.22 6.34
CA SER A 293 -8.02 -9.31 7.21
C SER A 293 -8.28 -10.73 7.75
N HIS A 294 -7.97 -11.78 6.98
CA HIS A 294 -8.14 -13.17 7.42
C HIS A 294 -7.12 -13.64 8.47
N PHE A 295 -5.89 -13.11 8.42
CA PHE A 295 -4.79 -13.52 9.31
C PHE A 295 -4.61 -12.60 10.52
N THR A 296 -5.15 -11.39 10.48
CA THR A 296 -5.10 -10.43 11.58
C THR A 296 -5.78 -10.93 12.85
N GLY A 297 -5.24 -10.55 14.02
CA GLY A 297 -5.79 -10.91 15.33
C GLY A 297 -5.58 -12.37 15.75
N ARG A 298 -4.95 -13.20 14.92
CA ARG A 298 -4.63 -14.61 15.22
C ARG A 298 -3.35 -14.80 16.03
N ARG A 299 -2.72 -13.70 16.43
CA ARG A 299 -1.47 -13.64 17.20
C ARG A 299 -0.30 -14.35 16.52
N LEU A 300 -0.29 -14.42 15.19
CA LEU A 300 0.88 -14.95 14.48
C LEU A 300 2.10 -14.05 14.73
N PRO A 301 3.33 -14.59 14.66
CA PRO A 301 4.53 -13.76 14.62
C PRO A 301 4.43 -12.69 13.54
N THR A 302 4.73 -11.45 13.89
CA THR A 302 4.68 -10.32 12.95
C THR A 302 6.08 -10.07 12.39
N ILE A 303 6.18 -9.48 11.19
CA ILE A 303 7.50 -9.08 10.68
C ILE A 303 8.14 -8.07 11.65
N TRP A 304 7.35 -7.14 12.20
CA TRP A 304 7.86 -6.14 13.13
C TRP A 304 8.51 -6.73 14.39
N SER A 305 7.96 -7.82 14.93
CA SER A 305 8.43 -8.40 16.19
C SER A 305 9.88 -8.89 16.14
N CYS A 306 10.47 -9.09 14.96
CA CYS A 306 11.89 -9.41 14.84
C CYS A 306 12.83 -8.21 15.06
N PHE A 307 12.29 -7.00 15.08
CA PHE A 307 12.99 -5.73 15.28
C PHE A 307 12.71 -5.08 16.65
N GLU A 308 11.91 -5.73 17.51
CA GLU A 308 11.66 -5.27 18.87
C GLU A 308 12.69 -5.86 19.85
N ASP A 309 13.19 -5.04 20.78
CA ASP A 309 14.16 -5.45 21.81
C ASP A 309 13.59 -6.44 22.86
N SER A 310 12.29 -6.73 22.77
CA SER A 310 11.58 -7.62 23.68
C SER A 310 11.81 -9.08 23.25
N PRO A 311 12.39 -9.95 24.11
CA PRO A 311 12.49 -11.36 23.78
C PRO A 311 11.11 -11.92 23.46
N PHE A 312 11.01 -12.61 22.34
CA PHE A 312 9.80 -13.31 21.89
C PHE A 312 9.30 -14.20 23.03
N ASP A 313 8.23 -13.79 23.71
CA ASP A 313 7.53 -14.67 24.64
C ASP A 313 6.78 -15.70 23.77
N ASN A 314 7.46 -16.81 23.47
CA ASN A 314 6.99 -17.96 22.68
C ASN A 314 5.76 -18.67 23.29
N GLN A 315 5.14 -18.08 24.31
CA GLN A 315 4.11 -18.69 25.11
C GLN A 315 2.73 -18.23 24.65
N ASN A 316 2.07 -19.14 23.91
CA ASN A 316 0.65 -19.16 23.55
C ASN A 316 0.27 -18.60 22.16
N PHE A 317 0.88 -19.14 21.10
CA PHE A 317 0.28 -19.13 19.77
C PHE A 317 -0.91 -20.10 19.74
N THR A 318 -2.12 -19.58 20.00
CA THR A 318 -3.32 -20.39 20.29
C THR A 318 -4.12 -20.84 19.08
N THR A 319 -3.80 -20.38 17.85
CA THR A 319 -4.58 -20.78 16.67
C THR A 319 -3.80 -21.70 15.75
N SER A 320 -4.21 -22.96 15.67
CA SER A 320 -3.70 -23.93 14.70
C SER A 320 -4.04 -23.50 13.26
N PHE A 321 -3.08 -23.64 12.35
CA PHE A 321 -3.32 -23.52 10.90
C PHE A 321 -4.41 -24.49 10.45
N THR A 322 -5.37 -24.00 9.66
CA THR A 322 -6.49 -24.80 9.14
C THR A 322 -6.36 -25.03 7.64
N ALA A 323 -7.08 -26.01 7.11
CA ALA A 323 -7.14 -26.24 5.66
C ALA A 323 -7.68 -25.00 4.90
N ILE A 324 -8.57 -24.22 5.53
CA ILE A 324 -9.10 -22.98 4.96
C ILE A 324 -7.99 -21.94 4.81
N ASP A 325 -7.09 -21.84 5.78
CA ASP A 325 -5.94 -20.92 5.73
C ASP A 325 -5.02 -21.23 4.56
N GLY A 326 -4.75 -22.52 4.33
CA GLY A 326 -3.97 -22.96 3.18
C GLY A 326 -4.64 -22.67 1.83
N VAL A 327 -5.98 -22.75 1.76
CA VAL A 327 -6.72 -22.37 0.53
C VAL A 327 -6.64 -20.86 0.30
N LEU A 328 -6.83 -20.05 1.34
CA LEU A 328 -6.85 -18.59 1.21
C LEU A 328 -5.47 -18.01 0.88
N ILE A 329 -4.39 -18.53 1.47
CA ILE A 329 -3.03 -18.10 1.10
C ILE A 329 -2.70 -18.46 -0.34
N ARG A 330 -3.06 -19.67 -0.79
CA ARG A 330 -2.84 -20.06 -2.19
C ARG A 330 -3.67 -19.23 -3.16
N ASP A 331 -4.90 -18.90 -2.80
CA ASP A 331 -5.74 -18.01 -3.60
C ASP A 331 -5.13 -16.59 -3.67
N TRP A 332 -4.63 -16.07 -2.54
CA TRP A 332 -3.97 -14.77 -2.50
C TRP A 332 -2.69 -14.74 -3.35
N ALA A 333 -1.83 -15.75 -3.21
CA ALA A 333 -0.63 -15.90 -4.03
C ALA A 333 -0.95 -15.99 -5.53
N LYS A 334 -1.96 -16.79 -5.89
CA LYS A 334 -2.44 -16.89 -7.26
C LYS A 334 -2.95 -15.56 -7.81
N GLN A 335 -3.68 -14.79 -7.00
CA GLN A 335 -4.15 -13.47 -7.43
C GLN A 335 -2.98 -12.50 -7.71
N LEU A 336 -1.90 -12.56 -6.93
CA LEU A 336 -0.68 -11.79 -7.17
C LEU A 336 0.04 -12.21 -8.46
N ASP A 337 0.16 -13.51 -8.72
CA ASP A 337 0.73 -14.04 -9.96
C ASP A 337 -0.11 -13.62 -11.18
N ASP A 338 -1.43 -13.81 -11.11
CA ASP A 338 -2.35 -13.42 -12.17
C ASP A 338 -2.30 -11.90 -12.42
N TRP A 339 -2.10 -11.10 -11.37
CA TRP A 339 -1.94 -9.64 -11.46
C TRP A 339 -0.67 -9.23 -12.21
N LEU A 340 0.48 -9.84 -11.90
CA LEU A 340 1.74 -9.56 -12.60
C LEU A 340 1.63 -9.94 -14.10
N VAL A 341 1.05 -11.10 -14.40
CA VAL A 341 0.83 -11.57 -15.78
C VAL A 341 -0.10 -10.63 -16.53
N GLU A 342 -1.20 -10.18 -15.91
CA GLU A 342 -2.12 -9.21 -16.51
C GLU A 342 -1.41 -7.88 -16.84
N PHE A 343 -0.54 -7.42 -15.95
CA PHE A 343 0.22 -6.18 -16.15
C PHE A 343 1.21 -6.31 -17.32
N ASN A 344 2.03 -7.37 -17.32
CA ASN A 344 3.01 -7.62 -18.38
C ASN A 344 2.35 -7.81 -19.75
N GLY A 345 1.14 -8.37 -19.80
CA GLY A 345 0.38 -8.54 -21.05
C GLY A 345 -0.16 -7.24 -21.66
N LYS A 346 -0.20 -6.13 -20.90
CA LYS A 346 -0.75 -4.84 -21.36
C LYS A 346 0.33 -3.82 -21.75
N THR A 347 1.54 -3.95 -21.21
CA THR A 347 2.60 -2.96 -21.38
C THR A 347 3.76 -3.58 -22.18
N PRO A 348 3.85 -3.34 -23.50
CA PRO A 348 4.85 -3.98 -24.35
C PRO A 348 6.28 -3.43 -24.19
N GLU A 349 6.50 -2.28 -23.51
CA GLU A 349 7.84 -1.75 -23.25
C GLU A 349 8.12 -1.62 -21.74
N PRO A 350 9.34 -1.97 -21.28
CA PRO A 350 9.74 -1.80 -19.89
C PRO A 350 9.91 -0.31 -19.59
N ASP A 351 8.93 0.30 -18.90
CA ASP A 351 9.02 1.66 -18.40
C ASP A 351 9.20 1.70 -16.86
N GLN A 352 9.24 2.90 -16.29
CA GLN A 352 9.36 3.11 -14.84
C GLN A 352 8.21 2.48 -14.03
N SER A 353 7.02 2.33 -14.62
CA SER A 353 5.88 1.66 -14.00
C SER A 353 6.08 0.13 -13.94
N SER A 354 6.76 -0.45 -14.92
CA SER A 354 7.12 -1.88 -14.90
C SER A 354 8.08 -2.22 -13.76
N LYS A 355 9.07 -1.34 -13.49
CA LYS A 355 9.97 -1.51 -12.32
C LYS A 355 9.19 -1.45 -11.00
N LEU A 356 8.28 -0.48 -10.87
CA LEU A 356 7.46 -0.32 -9.67
C LEU A 356 6.56 -1.54 -9.43
N VAL A 357 5.86 -2.03 -10.46
CA VAL A 357 4.98 -3.20 -10.34
C VAL A 357 5.76 -4.45 -9.97
N LEU A 358 6.92 -4.65 -10.60
CA LEU A 358 7.81 -5.76 -10.27
C LEU A 358 8.29 -5.70 -8.81
N ARG A 359 8.76 -4.53 -8.37
CA ARG A 359 9.14 -4.29 -6.97
C ARG A 359 8.00 -4.66 -6.03
N GLN A 360 6.80 -4.14 -6.29
CA GLN A 360 5.63 -4.38 -5.45
C GLN A 360 5.26 -5.87 -5.44
N TYR A 361 5.29 -6.56 -6.58
CA TYR A 361 5.07 -8.01 -6.65
C TYR A 361 6.07 -8.79 -5.78
N VAL A 362 7.38 -8.52 -5.91
CA VAL A 362 8.43 -9.24 -5.19
C VAL A 362 8.30 -9.05 -3.67
N LEU A 363 8.07 -7.80 -3.23
CA LEU A 363 7.90 -7.49 -1.81
C LEU A 363 6.64 -8.15 -1.23
N HIS A 364 5.52 -8.09 -1.96
CA HIS A 364 4.26 -8.69 -1.53
C HIS A 364 4.29 -10.22 -1.53
N ARG A 365 5.02 -10.83 -2.47
CA ARG A 365 5.28 -12.28 -2.48
C ARG A 365 5.98 -12.71 -1.19
N LEU A 366 7.04 -12.00 -0.81
CA LEU A 366 7.76 -12.30 0.43
C LEU A 366 6.86 -12.09 1.66
N LEU A 367 6.04 -11.03 1.68
CA LEU A 367 5.08 -10.79 2.77
C LEU A 367 4.11 -11.98 2.94
N VAL A 368 3.50 -12.48 1.86
CA VAL A 368 2.55 -13.59 1.92
C VAL A 368 3.21 -14.86 2.47
N LEU A 369 4.42 -15.19 2.00
CA LEU A 369 5.19 -16.34 2.50
C LEU A 369 5.56 -16.15 3.98
N SER A 370 5.89 -14.93 4.38
CA SER A 370 6.20 -14.57 5.77
C SER A 370 5.00 -14.68 6.71
N ILE A 371 3.78 -14.67 6.19
CA ILE A 371 2.56 -14.99 6.97
C ILE A 371 2.32 -16.51 6.95
N TYR A 372 2.51 -17.17 5.81
CA TYR A 372 2.27 -18.60 5.63
C TYR A 372 3.09 -19.49 6.57
N HIS A 373 4.41 -19.33 6.57
CA HIS A 373 5.29 -20.26 7.29
C HIS A 373 5.08 -20.18 8.81
N PRO A 374 5.09 -18.99 9.46
CA PRO A 374 4.80 -18.90 10.89
C PRO A 374 3.41 -19.40 11.25
N ALA A 375 2.40 -19.18 10.39
CA ALA A 375 1.06 -19.69 10.62
C ALA A 375 1.02 -21.22 10.68
N ARG A 376 1.86 -21.91 9.90
CA ARG A 376 1.93 -23.38 9.85
C ARG A 376 2.82 -23.99 10.93
N SER A 377 3.98 -23.40 11.23
CA SER A 377 5.02 -24.03 12.05
C SER A 377 5.52 -23.22 13.24
N GLY A 378 5.03 -22.00 13.47
CA GLY A 378 5.39 -21.13 14.59
C GLY A 378 6.78 -20.48 14.50
N ASN A 379 7.75 -21.14 13.85
CA ASN A 379 9.04 -20.59 13.48
C ASN A 379 9.32 -20.90 12.00
N LEU A 380 9.88 -19.93 11.27
CA LEU A 380 10.28 -20.07 9.86
C LEU A 380 11.21 -21.26 9.62
N TRP A 381 11.94 -21.69 10.66
CA TRP A 381 12.92 -22.79 10.60
C TRP A 381 12.63 -23.90 11.61
N ALA A 382 11.40 -24.00 12.11
CA ALA A 382 11.01 -25.16 12.92
C ALA A 382 11.16 -26.46 12.11
N GLN A 383 11.46 -27.58 12.80
CA GLN A 383 11.62 -28.92 12.20
C GLN A 383 10.39 -29.41 11.39
N SER A 384 9.27 -28.69 11.42
CA SER A 384 8.04 -28.99 10.69
C SER A 384 7.93 -28.32 9.31
N ILE A 385 8.83 -27.41 8.93
CA ILE A 385 8.89 -26.88 7.56
C ILE A 385 9.53 -27.92 6.65
N THR A 386 8.94 -28.16 5.47
CA THR A 386 9.54 -29.06 4.48
C THR A 386 10.70 -28.35 3.75
N SER A 387 11.69 -29.10 3.27
CA SER A 387 12.83 -28.53 2.54
C SER A 387 12.40 -27.71 1.31
N HIS A 388 11.31 -28.10 0.66
CA HIS A 388 10.76 -27.39 -0.50
C HIS A 388 10.05 -26.08 -0.12
N GLU A 389 9.29 -26.06 0.99
CA GLU A 389 8.70 -24.84 1.53
C GLU A 389 9.78 -23.82 1.95
N GLN A 390 10.87 -24.32 2.54
CA GLN A 390 12.04 -23.51 2.89
C GLN A 390 12.76 -22.95 1.65
N GLU A 391 12.87 -23.75 0.58
CA GLU A 391 13.44 -23.32 -0.70
C GLU A 391 12.63 -22.19 -1.35
N GLU A 392 11.28 -22.28 -1.36
CA GLU A 392 10.43 -21.22 -1.91
C GLU A 392 10.58 -19.90 -1.15
N LEU A 393 10.64 -19.96 0.19
CA LEU A 393 10.87 -18.78 1.02
C LEU A 393 12.22 -18.13 0.73
N LEU A 394 13.29 -18.93 0.69
CA LEU A 394 14.65 -18.45 0.40
C LEU A 394 14.74 -17.84 -1.01
N LEU A 395 14.13 -18.48 -2.01
CA LEU A 395 14.07 -17.97 -3.37
C LEU A 395 13.43 -16.57 -3.40
N SER A 396 12.29 -16.39 -2.71
CA SER A 396 11.60 -15.11 -2.63
C SER A 396 12.42 -14.06 -1.86
N ALA A 397 13.10 -14.46 -0.78
CA ALA A 397 13.94 -13.56 0.01
C ALA A 397 15.16 -13.09 -0.79
N ARG A 398 15.83 -13.98 -1.52
CA ARG A 398 16.94 -13.65 -2.43
C ARG A 398 16.51 -12.69 -3.54
N ALA A 399 15.37 -12.96 -4.18
CA ALA A 399 14.82 -12.06 -5.20
C ALA A 399 14.53 -10.66 -4.63
N THR A 400 14.03 -10.59 -3.39
CA THR A 400 13.77 -9.32 -2.69
C THR A 400 15.06 -8.56 -2.39
N LEU A 401 16.12 -9.23 -1.93
CA LEU A 401 17.41 -8.59 -1.68
C LEU A 401 18.07 -8.03 -2.94
N LYS A 402 17.90 -8.72 -4.07
CA LYS A 402 18.44 -8.30 -5.37
C LYS A 402 17.80 -7.04 -5.92
N LEU A 403 16.65 -6.60 -5.39
CA LEU A 403 15.99 -5.37 -5.84
C LEU A 403 16.92 -4.14 -5.80
N HIS A 404 17.78 -4.04 -4.79
CA HIS A 404 18.74 -2.93 -4.66
C HIS A 404 19.81 -2.86 -5.76
N GLN A 405 20.07 -3.96 -6.48
CA GLN A 405 21.04 -3.96 -7.57
C GLN A 405 20.49 -3.28 -8.83
N HIS A 406 19.17 -3.19 -8.97
CA HIS A 406 18.51 -2.83 -10.24
C HIS A 406 17.48 -1.70 -10.12
N ASP A 407 17.19 -1.30 -8.88
CA ASP A 407 16.27 -0.22 -8.58
C ASP A 407 16.96 0.81 -7.64
N ASP A 408 17.35 1.93 -8.26
CA ASP A 408 17.90 3.12 -7.64
C ASP A 408 16.81 4.10 -7.17
N SER A 409 15.54 3.74 -7.32
CA SER A 409 14.42 4.60 -6.92
C SER A 409 14.27 4.70 -5.40
N ILE A 410 13.39 5.62 -5.00
CA ILE A 410 13.10 5.87 -3.59
C ILE A 410 12.33 4.67 -3.01
N TRP A 411 12.83 4.19 -1.87
CA TRP A 411 12.28 3.09 -1.08
C TRP A 411 11.49 3.64 0.10
N SER A 412 10.25 3.19 0.26
CA SER A 412 9.44 3.51 1.45
C SER A 412 10.03 2.84 2.70
N ASN A 413 9.58 3.26 3.88
CA ASN A 413 9.94 2.57 5.13
C ASN A 413 9.48 1.10 5.09
N TRP A 414 8.28 0.83 4.57
CA TRP A 414 7.79 -0.53 4.36
C TRP A 414 8.73 -1.35 3.49
N ASP A 415 9.17 -0.81 2.35
CA ASP A 415 10.07 -1.54 1.46
C ASP A 415 11.38 -1.90 2.19
N LEU A 416 11.96 -0.95 2.94
CA LEU A 416 13.18 -1.18 3.71
C LEU A 416 13.00 -2.29 4.74
N ILE A 417 11.88 -2.28 5.49
CA ILE A 417 11.56 -3.30 6.49
C ILE A 417 11.45 -4.68 5.84
N ILE A 418 10.76 -4.80 4.71
CA ILE A 418 10.60 -6.07 3.99
C ILE A 418 11.93 -6.56 3.40
N ILE A 419 12.78 -5.66 2.88
CA ILE A 419 14.11 -6.03 2.38
C ILE A 419 15.06 -6.43 3.52
N THR A 420 15.05 -5.73 4.65
CA THR A 420 15.83 -6.14 5.83
C THR A 420 15.33 -7.48 6.36
N TRP A 421 14.03 -7.72 6.38
CA TRP A 421 13.45 -9.01 6.73
C TRP A 421 13.92 -10.13 5.78
N ALA A 422 13.99 -9.86 4.47
CA ALA A 422 14.58 -10.76 3.49
C ALA A 422 16.05 -11.09 3.82
N ALA A 423 16.84 -10.09 4.23
CA ALA A 423 18.23 -10.26 4.65
C ALA A 423 18.36 -11.24 5.83
N LEU A 424 17.49 -11.09 6.83
CA LEU A 424 17.47 -11.96 8.00
C LEU A 424 17.08 -13.40 7.64
N ILE A 425 16.10 -13.58 6.74
CA ILE A 425 15.73 -14.92 6.23
C ILE A 425 16.92 -15.59 5.51
N VAL A 426 17.63 -14.84 4.66
CA VAL A 426 18.79 -15.37 3.93
C VAL A 426 19.94 -15.69 4.89
N LEU A 427 20.20 -14.85 5.89
CA LEU A 427 21.19 -15.13 6.95
C LEU A 427 20.88 -16.43 7.70
N GLN A 428 19.61 -16.66 8.05
CA GLN A 428 19.18 -17.92 8.67
C GLN A 428 19.39 -19.12 7.72
N GLY A 429 19.17 -18.95 6.42
CA GLY A 429 19.51 -19.96 5.41
C GLY A 429 20.99 -20.29 5.35
N ILE A 430 21.87 -19.29 5.47
CA ILE A 430 23.32 -19.48 5.56
C ILE A 430 23.68 -20.28 6.82
N GLN A 431 23.13 -19.92 7.98
CA GLN A 431 23.33 -20.67 9.23
C GLN A 431 22.84 -22.12 9.11
N GLY A 432 21.73 -22.34 8.40
CA GLY A 432 21.18 -23.66 8.09
C GLY A 432 21.94 -24.45 7.01
N GLY A 433 23.05 -23.92 6.47
CA GLY A 433 23.89 -24.61 5.49
C GLY A 433 23.37 -24.60 4.04
N VAL A 434 22.37 -23.78 3.73
CA VAL A 434 21.75 -23.65 2.39
C VAL A 434 22.04 -22.29 1.73
N GLY A 435 23.12 -21.63 2.14
CA GLY A 435 23.56 -20.35 1.59
C GLY A 435 24.11 -20.45 0.17
N GLU A 436 23.96 -19.37 -0.62
CA GLU A 436 24.52 -19.18 -1.95
C GLU A 436 25.70 -18.19 -1.95
N MET A 437 26.52 -18.21 -3.01
CA MET A 437 27.74 -17.38 -3.09
C MET A 437 27.45 -15.87 -3.05
N GLU A 438 26.33 -15.43 -3.61
CA GLU A 438 25.96 -14.01 -3.70
C GLU A 438 25.26 -13.49 -2.44
N ASP A 439 24.75 -14.39 -1.57
CA ASP A 439 23.89 -14.02 -0.44
C ASP A 439 24.56 -12.99 0.47
N MET A 440 25.81 -13.25 0.87
CA MET A 440 26.56 -12.35 1.75
C MET A 440 26.88 -10.99 1.10
N THR A 441 27.11 -10.97 -0.21
CA THR A 441 27.34 -9.73 -0.96
C THR A 441 26.09 -8.86 -0.98
N ASN A 442 24.92 -9.48 -1.23
CA ASN A 442 23.64 -8.78 -1.27
C ASN A 442 23.22 -8.24 0.11
N ILE A 443 23.46 -9.00 1.17
CA ILE A 443 23.21 -8.56 2.55
C ILE A 443 24.06 -7.33 2.89
N LYS A 444 25.35 -7.35 2.54
CA LYS A 444 26.26 -6.21 2.77
C LYS A 444 25.85 -4.99 1.95
N LEU A 445 25.46 -5.16 0.69
CA LEU A 445 24.95 -4.08 -0.15
C LEU A 445 23.74 -3.40 0.50
N HIS A 446 22.77 -4.17 1.00
CA HIS A 446 21.61 -3.62 1.71
C HIS A 446 22.02 -2.86 2.98
N LEU A 447 22.93 -3.42 3.77
CA LEU A 447 23.47 -2.75 4.97
C LEU A 447 24.13 -1.40 4.65
N ASP A 448 24.90 -1.34 3.55
CA ASP A 448 25.55 -0.11 3.10
C ASP A 448 24.51 0.93 2.65
N ILE A 449 23.43 0.51 1.98
CA ILE A 449 22.31 1.40 1.58
C ILE A 449 21.61 1.96 2.82
N LEU A 450 21.36 1.15 3.84
CA LEU A 450 20.77 1.63 5.09
C LEU A 450 21.66 2.67 5.77
N LYS A 451 22.98 2.45 5.81
CA LYS A 451 23.97 3.35 6.41
C LYS A 451 24.12 4.69 5.66
N GLN A 452 23.83 4.71 4.37
CA GLN A 452 23.88 5.94 3.57
C GLN A 452 22.67 6.86 3.80
N LYS A 453 21.58 6.36 4.40
CA LYS A 453 20.38 7.16 4.65
C LYS A 453 20.51 7.98 5.93
N ASN A 454 20.38 9.31 5.80
CA ASN A 454 20.40 10.22 6.95
C ASN A 454 19.04 10.24 7.68
N GLU A 455 18.97 9.44 8.73
CA GLU A 455 17.99 9.37 9.82
C GLU A 455 17.73 10.54 10.77
N PRO A 456 16.53 11.15 10.91
CA PRO A 456 16.16 11.77 12.19
C PRO A 456 16.11 10.71 13.30
N LYS A 457 16.61 11.01 14.49
CA LYS A 457 16.46 10.10 15.64
C LYS A 457 15.07 10.24 16.29
N PRO A 458 14.41 9.14 16.71
CA PRO A 458 14.85 7.75 16.58
C PRO A 458 14.69 7.24 15.14
N SER A 459 15.76 6.65 14.61
CA SER A 459 15.80 6.19 13.22
C SER A 459 15.28 4.76 13.10
N LEU A 460 14.44 4.52 12.08
CA LEU A 460 14.13 3.19 11.57
C LEU A 460 15.39 2.51 11.04
N CYS A 461 16.17 3.17 10.17
CA CYS A 461 17.44 2.63 9.66
C CYS A 461 18.36 2.16 10.78
N ASP A 462 18.55 2.93 11.86
CA ASP A 462 19.39 2.52 12.99
C ASP A 462 18.91 1.22 13.63
N LYS A 463 17.59 1.04 13.79
CA LYS A 463 17.00 -0.22 14.31
C LYS A 463 17.24 -1.40 13.35
N LEU A 464 17.01 -1.19 12.05
CA LEU A 464 17.21 -2.21 11.02
C LEU A 464 18.70 -2.62 10.93
N ILE A 465 19.61 -1.64 10.97
CA ILE A 465 21.07 -1.84 10.98
C ILE A 465 21.47 -2.65 12.21
N ALA A 466 21.06 -2.22 13.41
CA ALA A 466 21.44 -2.87 14.66
C ALA A 466 21.04 -4.36 14.65
N ARG A 467 19.80 -4.64 14.25
CA ARG A 467 19.29 -6.02 14.19
C ARG A 467 20.01 -6.88 13.15
N LEU A 468 20.33 -6.30 11.99
CA LEU A 468 21.04 -7.00 10.91
C LEU A 468 22.50 -7.29 11.28
N GLU A 469 23.19 -6.32 11.91
CA GLU A 469 24.56 -6.47 12.40
C GLU A 469 24.65 -7.50 13.54
N GLU A 470 23.68 -7.52 14.45
CA GLU A 470 23.57 -8.56 15.49
C GLU A 470 23.49 -9.95 14.85
N SER A 471 22.60 -10.15 13.88
CA SER A 471 22.46 -11.44 13.19
C SER A 471 23.71 -11.85 12.41
N LEU A 472 24.41 -10.89 11.79
CA LEU A 472 25.67 -11.13 11.08
C LEU A 472 26.79 -11.62 12.00
N GLN A 473 26.82 -11.15 13.25
CA GLN A 473 27.80 -11.60 14.25
C GLN A 473 27.57 -13.07 14.61
N GLU A 474 26.31 -13.51 14.72
CA GLU A 474 25.96 -14.92 15.01
C GLU A 474 26.41 -15.88 13.90
N VAL A 475 26.34 -15.47 12.62
CA VAL A 475 26.85 -16.29 11.50
C VAL A 475 28.38 -16.41 11.53
N SER A 476 29.06 -15.38 12.05
CA SER A 476 30.53 -15.30 12.07
C SER A 476 31.18 -16.17 13.15
N THR A 477 30.41 -16.72 14.09
CA THR A 477 30.87 -17.74 15.05
C THR A 477 30.69 -19.14 14.44
N PRO A 478 31.76 -19.85 14.07
CA PRO A 478 31.65 -21.05 13.24
C PRO A 478 31.28 -22.30 14.03
N ASP A 479 30.24 -22.99 13.60
CA ASP A 479 30.05 -24.43 13.81
C ASP A 479 29.53 -25.02 12.48
N PHE A 480 30.43 -25.24 11.52
CA PHE A 480 30.08 -25.72 10.18
C PHE A 480 30.65 -27.11 9.91
N SER A 481 29.84 -28.14 10.11
CA SER A 481 29.96 -29.41 9.37
C SER A 481 29.22 -29.28 8.04
N TYR A 482 29.98 -29.06 6.97
CA TYR A 482 29.47 -28.85 5.61
C TYR A 482 28.96 -30.16 5.00
N VAL A 483 27.71 -30.21 4.54
CA VAL A 483 27.21 -31.20 3.58
C VAL A 483 26.37 -30.47 2.55
N GLN A 484 26.84 -30.40 1.30
CA GLN A 484 26.06 -29.91 0.17
C GLN A 484 25.02 -30.97 -0.23
N PRO A 485 23.72 -30.66 -0.29
CA PRO A 485 22.80 -31.36 -1.16
C PRO A 485 22.96 -30.79 -2.58
N ALA A 486 23.18 -31.67 -3.56
CA ALA A 486 23.12 -31.29 -4.97
C ALA A 486 21.66 -30.98 -5.35
N HIS A 487 21.37 -29.74 -5.77
CA HIS A 487 20.07 -29.35 -6.30
C HIS A 487 20.02 -29.51 -7.83
N PRO A 488 18.99 -30.15 -8.40
CA PRO A 488 18.78 -30.18 -9.84
C PRO A 488 18.12 -28.88 -10.33
N SER A 489 18.76 -28.17 -11.26
CA SER A 489 18.29 -26.89 -11.81
C SER A 489 17.18 -27.01 -12.87
N VAL A 490 16.44 -28.11 -12.91
CA VAL A 490 15.45 -28.38 -13.97
C VAL A 490 14.21 -28.98 -13.34
N MET A 491 13.07 -28.29 -13.51
CA MET A 491 11.75 -28.78 -13.12
C MET A 491 11.47 -30.11 -13.83
N ASP A 492 11.42 -31.20 -13.06
CA ASP A 492 10.99 -32.51 -13.54
C ASP A 492 9.45 -32.53 -13.59
N PRO A 493 8.82 -32.71 -14.76
CA PRO A 493 7.35 -32.74 -14.88
C PRO A 493 6.67 -33.88 -14.12
N SER A 494 7.43 -34.83 -13.57
CA SER A 494 6.92 -35.98 -12.81
C SER A 494 6.79 -35.74 -11.30
N PHE A 495 7.27 -34.61 -10.78
CA PHE A 495 7.23 -34.29 -9.35
C PHE A 495 5.90 -33.65 -8.91
N ASP A 496 5.52 -33.89 -7.66
CA ASP A 496 4.35 -33.29 -7.03
C ASP A 496 4.68 -31.86 -6.57
N TYR A 497 4.18 -30.86 -7.31
CA TYR A 497 4.36 -29.43 -7.02
C TYR A 497 3.22 -28.85 -6.16
N THR A 498 2.37 -29.67 -5.53
CA THR A 498 1.23 -29.18 -4.72
C THR A 498 1.64 -28.37 -3.48
N TRP A 499 2.92 -28.41 -3.10
CA TRP A 499 3.50 -27.61 -2.03
C TRP A 499 3.80 -26.16 -2.43
N GLN A 500 4.01 -25.89 -3.72
CA GLN A 500 4.40 -24.58 -4.24
C GLN A 500 3.23 -23.61 -4.18
N ILE A 501 3.45 -22.44 -3.57
CA ILE A 501 2.39 -21.44 -3.37
C ILE A 501 2.32 -20.47 -4.55
N PHE A 502 3.48 -20.01 -5.02
CA PHE A 502 3.60 -19.05 -6.11
C PHE A 502 4.31 -19.64 -7.32
N ASP A 503 3.97 -19.16 -8.52
CA ASP A 503 4.67 -19.56 -9.74
C ASP A 503 6.14 -19.10 -9.71
N GLN A 504 7.08 -20.03 -9.79
CA GLN A 504 8.52 -19.75 -9.81
C GLN A 504 8.97 -19.20 -11.17
N VAL A 505 8.22 -19.50 -12.23
CA VAL A 505 8.50 -19.00 -13.57
C VAL A 505 8.44 -17.47 -13.60
N ASN A 506 7.57 -16.87 -12.79
CA ASN A 506 7.48 -15.41 -12.65
C ASN A 506 8.75 -14.79 -12.05
N LEU A 507 9.47 -15.50 -11.18
CA LEU A 507 10.78 -15.06 -10.66
C LEU A 507 11.91 -15.31 -11.66
N GLN A 508 11.84 -16.37 -12.47
CA GLN A 508 12.84 -16.68 -13.50
C GLN A 508 12.79 -15.71 -14.69
N HIS A 509 11.61 -15.19 -15.01
CA HIS A 509 11.44 -14.10 -15.99
C HIS A 509 11.90 -12.74 -15.47
N ILE A 510 12.26 -12.64 -14.18
CA ILE A 510 13.01 -11.51 -13.65
C ILE A 510 14.46 -11.68 -14.09
N GLN A 511 14.70 -11.55 -15.39
CA GLN A 511 16.02 -11.20 -15.88
C GLN A 511 16.26 -9.78 -15.42
N PHE A 512 16.90 -9.65 -14.27
CA PHE A 512 17.56 -8.42 -13.93
C PHE A 512 18.57 -8.14 -15.06
N PRO A 513 18.42 -7.06 -15.85
CA PRO A 513 19.37 -6.76 -16.90
C PRO A 513 20.73 -6.54 -16.23
N GLY A 514 21.72 -7.33 -16.66
CA GLY A 514 23.10 -7.26 -16.17
C GLY A 514 23.86 -6.05 -16.65
#